data_AF-A0A419X2U0-F1
#
_entry.id   AF-A0A419X2U0-F1
#
_cell.length_a   1.000
_cell.length_b   1.000
_cell.length_c   1.000
_cell.angle_alpha   90.00
_cell.angle_beta   90.00
_cell.angle_gamma   90.00
#
_symmetry.space_group_name_H-M   'P 1'
#
loop_
_entity.id
_entity.type
_entity.pdbx_description
1 polymer ?
#
loop_
_entity_poly.entity_id
_entity_poly.type
_entity_poly.pdbx_seq_one_letter_code
_entity_poly.pdbx_strand_id
1 'polypeptide(L)'
;MKNRKSVRKPNHDYSEPGWYFITISTKEKEPFFGNIVDGEVQLSAIGKQAEKFWRNIAIYNKHVELGEFVIMPDHIHGIIGIVANRSDLAPGNRKDVAVGDYKDVALQRPYDTIKNQHMSSIAPKSGSLSVVIRSYKSALTKWCRQNGYFLFDWLPRFHDRIIRDQSEFDRIEEYIRKNPERYHTVRT
;
A
#
# COMPACT_ATOMS: atom_id res chain seq x y z
N MET A 1 -5.62 29.50 -3.19
CA MET A 1 -5.46 28.10 -2.75
C MET A 1 -6.37 27.23 -3.60
N LYS A 2 -5.84 26.34 -4.45
CA LYS A 2 -6.66 25.44 -5.28
C LYS A 2 -7.33 24.40 -4.39
N ASN A 3 -8.67 24.37 -4.39
CA ASN A 3 -9.46 23.29 -3.79
C ASN A 3 -9.04 21.95 -4.43
N ARG A 4 -8.29 21.14 -3.67
CA ARG A 4 -7.84 19.81 -4.11
C ARG A 4 -9.03 18.85 -3.99
N LYS A 5 -9.52 18.35 -5.13
CA LYS A 5 -10.55 17.30 -5.17
C LYS A 5 -10.03 16.03 -4.47
N SER A 6 -10.86 15.43 -3.61
CA SER A 6 -10.58 14.12 -3.03
C SER A 6 -10.66 13.06 -4.14
N VAL A 7 -9.61 12.26 -4.30
CA VAL A 7 -9.58 11.08 -5.19
C VAL A 7 -10.34 9.91 -4.57
N ARG A 8 -10.48 9.90 -3.23
CA ARG A 8 -11.18 8.85 -2.50
C ARG A 8 -12.68 9.02 -2.63
N LYS A 9 -13.39 7.90 -2.80
CA LYS A 9 -14.86 7.86 -2.72
C LYS A 9 -15.29 8.50 -1.39
N PRO A 10 -16.05 9.61 -1.42
CA PRO A 10 -16.55 10.23 -0.21
C PRO A 10 -17.36 9.22 0.61
N ASN A 11 -17.21 9.25 1.94
CA ASN A 11 -17.96 8.43 2.91
C ASN A 11 -17.72 6.91 2.88
N HIS A 12 -16.61 6.42 2.30
CA HIS A 12 -16.24 4.99 2.39
C HIS A 12 -15.29 4.74 3.56
N ASP A 13 -15.61 3.78 4.43
CA ASP A 13 -14.71 3.30 5.48
C ASP A 13 -13.78 2.24 4.89
N TYR A 14 -12.51 2.60 4.71
CA TYR A 14 -11.47 1.70 4.15
C TYR A 14 -10.95 0.67 5.18
N SER A 15 -11.67 0.49 6.28
CA SER A 15 -11.54 -0.65 7.21
C SER A 15 -12.66 -1.67 7.05
N GLU A 16 -13.68 -1.41 6.23
CA GLU A 16 -14.70 -2.41 5.93
C GLU A 16 -14.14 -3.53 5.02
N PRO A 17 -14.67 -4.76 5.15
CA PRO A 17 -14.29 -5.85 4.27
C PRO A 17 -14.55 -5.50 2.80
N GLY A 18 -13.57 -5.77 1.94
CA GLY A 18 -13.68 -5.47 0.52
C GLY A 18 -12.35 -5.53 -0.21
N TRP A 19 -12.43 -5.55 -1.53
CA TRP A 19 -11.27 -5.60 -2.42
C TRP A 19 -10.96 -4.21 -2.99
N TYR A 20 -9.68 -3.87 -3.03
CA TYR A 20 -9.19 -2.57 -3.45
C TYR A 20 -8.09 -2.73 -4.49
N PHE A 21 -8.26 -2.10 -5.65
CA PHE A 21 -7.19 -1.86 -6.59
C PHE A 21 -6.41 -0.62 -6.17
N ILE A 22 -5.10 -0.72 -6.08
CA ILE A 22 -4.24 0.39 -5.68
C ILE A 22 -3.08 0.60 -6.64
N THR A 23 -2.63 1.85 -6.70
CA THR A 23 -1.40 2.25 -7.39
C THR A 23 -0.53 3.09 -6.47
N ILE A 24 0.70 2.64 -6.21
CA ILE A 24 1.71 3.40 -5.46
C ILE A 24 2.82 3.80 -6.44
N SER A 25 3.14 5.09 -6.53
CA SER A 25 4.20 5.56 -7.44
C SER A 25 5.37 6.15 -6.69
N THR A 26 6.56 6.04 -7.28
CA THR A 26 7.74 6.82 -6.90
C THR A 26 7.49 8.31 -7.15
N LYS A 27 8.24 9.16 -6.46
CA LYS A 27 8.21 10.60 -6.66
C LYS A 27 8.73 10.93 -8.06
N GLU A 28 8.09 11.90 -8.72
CA GLU A 28 8.38 12.29 -10.12
C GLU A 28 8.42 11.14 -11.14
N LYS A 29 7.83 9.98 -10.83
CA LYS A 29 7.83 8.79 -11.70
C LYS A 29 9.25 8.30 -12.05
N GLU A 30 10.19 8.49 -11.14
CA GLU A 30 11.56 7.98 -11.27
C GLU A 30 11.59 6.43 -11.26
N PRO A 31 12.32 5.78 -12.19
CA PRO A 31 12.28 4.33 -12.40
C PRO A 31 13.13 3.55 -11.38
N PHE A 32 12.95 3.80 -10.09
CA PHE A 32 13.76 3.19 -9.03
C PHE A 32 13.60 1.67 -8.91
N PHE A 33 12.48 1.10 -9.35
CA PHE A 33 12.21 -0.33 -9.21
C PHE A 33 12.79 -1.18 -10.33
N GLY A 34 13.25 -0.61 -11.43
CA GLY A 34 13.78 -1.38 -12.55
C GLY A 34 13.60 -0.68 -13.89
N ASN A 35 13.78 -1.44 -14.95
CA ASN A 35 13.54 -1.00 -16.33
C ASN A 35 12.74 -2.07 -17.08
N ILE A 36 12.15 -1.70 -18.22
CA ILE A 36 11.56 -2.68 -19.14
C ILE A 36 12.62 -3.12 -20.15
N VAL A 37 12.84 -4.42 -20.27
CA VAL A 37 13.70 -5.05 -21.28
C VAL A 37 12.89 -6.16 -21.93
N ASP A 38 12.75 -6.12 -23.26
CA ASP A 38 11.98 -7.11 -24.04
C ASP A 38 10.53 -7.33 -23.57
N GLY A 39 9.88 -6.27 -23.09
CA GLY A 39 8.50 -6.31 -22.60
C GLY A 39 8.35 -6.82 -21.17
N GLU A 40 9.44 -7.19 -20.51
CA GLU A 40 9.46 -7.66 -19.13
C GLU A 40 10.10 -6.65 -18.19
N VAL A 41 9.68 -6.65 -16.92
CA VAL A 41 10.29 -5.79 -15.90
C VAL A 41 11.56 -6.47 -15.37
N GLN A 42 12.72 -5.86 -15.64
CA GLN A 42 13.95 -6.19 -14.93
C GLN A 42 14.05 -5.38 -13.65
N LEU A 43 13.80 -6.04 -12.51
CA LEU A 43 13.84 -5.40 -11.20
C LEU A 43 15.24 -4.99 -10.77
N SER A 44 15.37 -3.75 -10.30
CA SER A 44 16.53 -3.25 -9.57
C SER A 44 16.63 -3.91 -8.18
N ALA A 45 17.67 -3.58 -7.43
CA ALA A 45 17.77 -3.98 -6.02
C ALA A 45 16.59 -3.45 -5.17
N ILE A 46 16.15 -2.21 -5.43
CA ILE A 46 14.98 -1.63 -4.75
C ILE A 46 13.70 -2.37 -5.18
N GLY A 47 13.55 -2.67 -6.47
CA GLY A 47 12.40 -3.42 -6.99
C GLY A 47 12.26 -4.82 -6.39
N LYS A 48 13.38 -5.56 -6.29
CA LYS A 48 13.41 -6.89 -5.65
C LYS A 48 13.02 -6.81 -4.17
N GLN A 49 13.49 -5.78 -3.46
CA GLN A 49 13.10 -5.59 -2.07
C GLN A 49 11.63 -5.18 -1.92
N ALA A 50 11.14 -4.32 -2.82
CA ALA A 50 9.74 -3.94 -2.90
C ALA A 50 8.85 -5.18 -3.06
N GLU A 51 9.21 -6.09 -3.97
CA GLU A 51 8.49 -7.36 -4.17
C GLU A 51 8.44 -8.20 -2.89
N LYS A 52 9.61 -8.38 -2.25
CA LYS A 52 9.71 -9.13 -0.99
C LYS A 52 8.81 -8.54 0.10
N PHE A 53 8.84 -7.21 0.27
CA PHE A 53 7.99 -6.55 1.26
C PHE A 53 6.51 -6.63 0.91
N TRP A 54 6.16 -6.59 -0.38
CA TRP A 54 4.78 -6.71 -0.83
C TRP A 54 4.22 -8.09 -0.48
N ARG A 55 4.94 -9.17 -0.81
CA ARG A 55 4.54 -10.55 -0.50
C ARG A 55 4.38 -10.79 1.01
N ASN A 56 5.14 -10.06 1.83
CA ASN A 56 5.05 -10.16 3.28
C ASN A 56 3.88 -9.38 3.90
N ILE A 57 3.14 -8.58 3.14
CA ILE A 57 2.01 -7.79 3.68
C ILE A 57 1.00 -8.71 4.38
N ALA A 58 0.59 -9.81 3.75
CA ALA A 58 -0.38 -10.76 4.31
C ALA A 58 0.17 -11.54 5.53
N ILE A 59 1.50 -11.72 5.61
CA ILE A 59 2.14 -12.39 6.74
C ILE A 59 1.98 -11.55 8.02
N TYR A 60 2.17 -10.23 7.91
CA TYR A 60 2.10 -9.32 9.05
C TYR A 60 0.67 -8.84 9.35
N ASN A 61 -0.24 -8.91 8.37
CA ASN A 61 -1.60 -8.42 8.51
C ASN A 61 -2.61 -9.56 8.30
N LYS A 62 -3.04 -10.19 9.40
CA LYS A 62 -3.99 -11.33 9.37
C LYS A 62 -5.38 -11.00 8.80
N HIS A 63 -5.70 -9.72 8.64
CA HIS A 63 -6.94 -9.21 8.05
C HIS A 63 -6.74 -8.73 6.60
N VAL A 64 -5.60 -9.08 5.98
CA VAL A 64 -5.27 -8.69 4.61
C VAL A 64 -5.07 -9.91 3.74
N GLU A 65 -5.75 -9.90 2.60
CA GLU A 65 -5.51 -10.81 1.49
C GLU A 65 -4.85 -10.05 0.34
N LEU A 66 -3.96 -10.72 -0.39
CA LEU A 66 -3.31 -10.15 -1.57
C LEU A 66 -3.88 -10.82 -2.81
N GLY A 67 -4.31 -10.01 -3.77
CA GLY A 67 -4.59 -10.45 -5.13
C GLY A 67 -3.38 -10.23 -6.04
N GLU A 68 -3.65 -10.19 -7.34
CA GLU A 68 -2.63 -9.91 -8.36
C GLU A 68 -1.92 -8.57 -8.12
N PHE A 69 -0.62 -8.52 -8.39
CA PHE A 69 0.18 -7.29 -8.32
C PHE A 69 1.32 -7.31 -9.34
N VAL A 70 1.80 -6.13 -9.70
CA VAL A 70 2.97 -5.97 -10.57
C VAL A 70 3.80 -4.77 -10.11
N ILE A 71 5.12 -4.95 -10.11
CA ILE A 71 6.08 -3.87 -9.88
C ILE A 71 6.56 -3.40 -11.25
N MET A 72 6.24 -2.17 -11.59
CA MET A 72 6.71 -1.47 -12.77
C MET A 72 7.91 -0.59 -12.39
N PRO A 73 8.71 -0.10 -13.36
CA PRO A 73 9.89 0.72 -13.07
C PRO A 73 9.69 1.84 -12.03
N ASP A 74 8.57 2.55 -12.08
CA ASP A 74 8.28 3.75 -11.31
C ASP A 74 7.01 3.65 -10.44
N HIS A 75 6.30 2.53 -10.49
CA HIS A 75 5.06 2.35 -9.74
C HIS A 75 4.73 0.88 -9.49
N ILE A 76 3.78 0.65 -8.60
CA ILE A 76 3.29 -0.68 -8.24
C ILE A 76 1.79 -0.64 -8.36
N HIS A 77 1.24 -1.59 -9.11
CA HIS A 77 -0.19 -1.88 -9.11
C HIS A 77 -0.45 -3.13 -8.29
N GLY A 78 -1.54 -3.16 -7.55
CA GLY A 78 -1.92 -4.37 -6.84
C GLY A 78 -3.34 -4.37 -6.34
N ILE A 79 -3.82 -5.56 -6.02
CA ILE A 79 -5.11 -5.79 -5.38
C ILE A 79 -4.87 -6.16 -3.90
N ILE A 80 -5.57 -5.47 -3.00
CA ILE A 80 -5.54 -5.73 -1.56
C ILE A 80 -6.97 -5.96 -1.10
N GLY A 81 -7.22 -7.10 -0.46
CA GLY A 81 -8.46 -7.41 0.24
C GLY A 81 -8.32 -7.07 1.71
N ILE A 82 -9.24 -6.27 2.26
CA ILE A 82 -9.44 -6.18 3.70
C ILE A 82 -10.52 -7.20 4.05
N VAL A 83 -10.26 -8.09 5.00
CA VAL A 83 -11.22 -9.09 5.47
C VAL A 83 -11.54 -8.86 6.95
N ALA A 84 -12.79 -9.10 7.36
CA ALA A 84 -13.14 -9.04 8.77
C ALA A 84 -12.32 -10.08 9.54
N ASN A 85 -11.79 -9.74 10.72
CA ASN A 85 -11.19 -10.79 11.54
C ASN A 85 -12.29 -11.77 11.93
N ARG A 86 -12.04 -13.08 11.82
CA ARG A 86 -12.99 -14.11 12.29
C ARG A 86 -13.35 -13.96 13.79
N SER A 87 -12.55 -13.22 14.57
CA SER A 87 -12.83 -12.86 15.96
C SER A 87 -13.91 -11.78 16.15
N ASP A 88 -14.22 -11.01 15.11
CA ASP A 88 -15.16 -9.86 15.18
C ASP A 88 -16.62 -10.30 14.97
N LEU A 89 -16.85 -11.57 14.62
CA LEU A 89 -18.17 -12.16 14.41
C LEU A 89 -18.79 -12.74 15.70
N ALA A 90 -18.08 -12.72 16.83
CA ALA A 90 -18.64 -13.09 18.12
C ALA A 90 -19.39 -11.88 18.73
N PRO A 91 -20.71 -11.97 19.00
CA PRO A 91 -21.46 -10.87 19.58
C PRO A 91 -21.01 -10.66 21.03
N GLY A 92 -20.21 -9.62 21.28
CA GLY A 92 -19.87 -9.21 22.66
C GLY A 92 -18.50 -8.58 22.88
N ASN A 93 -17.57 -8.61 21.93
CA ASN A 93 -16.23 -8.06 22.15
C ASN A 93 -15.84 -7.00 21.10
N ARG A 94 -16.45 -5.82 21.18
CA ARG A 94 -15.76 -4.59 20.72
C ARG A 94 -14.71 -4.22 21.77
N LYS A 95 -13.62 -5.00 21.82
CA LYS A 95 -12.37 -4.54 22.42
C LYS A 95 -11.42 -4.29 21.28
N ASP A 96 -10.87 -3.09 21.23
CA ASP A 96 -9.80 -2.68 20.32
C ASP A 96 -8.74 -3.78 20.26
N VAL A 97 -8.81 -4.61 19.21
CA VAL A 97 -7.83 -5.68 19.02
C VAL A 97 -6.56 -5.01 18.57
N ALA A 98 -5.63 -4.84 19.51
CA ALA A 98 -4.25 -4.51 19.23
C ALA A 98 -3.67 -5.62 18.32
N VAL A 99 -3.72 -5.40 17.02
CA VAL A 99 -3.11 -6.31 16.04
C VAL A 99 -1.64 -5.96 15.93
N GLY A 100 -0.82 -6.78 16.57
CA GLY A 100 0.63 -6.90 16.37
C GLY A 100 1.44 -5.69 16.79
N ASP A 101 2.37 -5.87 17.73
CA ASP A 101 3.38 -4.89 18.06
C ASP A 101 4.22 -4.51 16.83
N TYR A 102 3.78 -3.48 16.10
CA TYR A 102 4.61 -2.71 15.17
C TYR A 102 5.48 -1.68 15.91
N LYS A 103 5.68 -1.85 17.21
CA LYS A 103 6.43 -0.90 18.05
C LYS A 103 7.95 -0.96 17.84
N ASP A 104 8.49 -2.01 17.23
CA ASP A 104 9.94 -2.15 17.08
C ASP A 104 10.48 -1.78 15.69
N VAL A 105 10.10 -0.62 15.15
CA VAL A 105 10.96 0.04 14.14
C VAL A 105 10.89 1.58 14.11
N ALA A 106 10.22 2.20 15.08
CA ALA A 106 10.32 3.64 15.26
C ALA A 106 11.33 3.91 16.38
N LEU A 107 12.59 4.12 16.01
CA LEU A 107 13.52 4.80 16.91
C LEU A 107 12.84 6.09 17.36
N GLN A 108 12.56 6.15 18.66
CA GLN A 108 12.09 7.33 19.36
C GLN A 108 13.00 8.49 18.98
N ARG A 109 12.48 9.47 18.22
CA ARG A 109 13.06 10.80 18.23
C ARG A 109 12.56 11.47 19.51
N PRO A 110 13.43 11.96 20.41
CA PRO A 110 13.05 12.47 21.73
C PRO A 110 12.44 13.89 21.68
N TYR A 111 11.63 14.19 20.66
CA TYR A 111 10.88 15.45 20.59
C TYR A 111 9.41 15.11 20.33
N ASP A 112 8.51 15.69 21.12
CA ASP A 112 7.04 15.68 20.98
C ASP A 112 6.23 14.62 21.74
N THR A 113 6.36 14.56 23.07
CA THR A 113 5.46 13.78 23.95
C THR A 113 4.07 14.44 24.14
N ILE A 114 3.86 15.70 23.73
CA ILE A 114 2.63 16.46 24.05
C ILE A 114 1.54 16.36 22.97
N LYS A 115 1.83 15.91 21.74
CA LYS A 115 0.87 15.91 20.60
C LYS A 115 -0.01 14.66 20.47
N ASN A 116 0.19 13.64 21.29
CA ASN A 116 -0.33 12.28 21.03
C ASN A 116 -1.80 12.05 21.38
N GLN A 117 -2.45 12.91 22.16
CA GLN A 117 -3.86 12.69 22.55
C GLN A 117 -4.88 13.22 21.52
N HIS A 118 -4.50 14.20 20.69
CA HIS A 118 -5.41 14.82 19.71
C HIS A 118 -5.33 14.19 18.30
N MET A 119 -4.35 13.30 18.05
CA MET A 119 -4.18 12.65 16.75
C MET A 119 -4.82 11.25 16.65
N SER A 120 -5.19 10.63 17.77
CA SER A 120 -5.78 9.29 17.79
C SER A 120 -7.16 9.23 17.12
N SER A 121 -7.93 10.33 17.18
CA SER A 121 -9.26 10.44 16.55
C SER A 121 -9.23 10.71 15.04
N ILE A 122 -8.08 11.13 14.49
CA ILE A 122 -7.87 11.46 13.07
C ILE A 122 -7.05 10.36 12.35
N ALA A 123 -6.41 9.48 13.12
CA ALA A 123 -5.66 8.37 12.58
C ALA A 123 -6.61 7.37 11.88
N PRO A 124 -6.24 6.83 10.70
CA PRO A 124 -7.01 5.76 10.10
C PRO A 124 -7.09 4.57 11.04
N LYS A 125 -8.25 3.90 11.08
CA LYS A 125 -8.47 2.70 11.90
C LYS A 125 -7.38 1.66 11.65
N SER A 126 -7.00 0.98 12.74
CA SER A 126 -6.10 -0.17 12.69
C SER A 126 -6.58 -1.16 11.63
N GLY A 127 -5.68 -1.60 10.76
CA GLY A 127 -5.98 -2.52 9.68
C GLY A 127 -6.68 -1.94 8.44
N SER A 128 -6.85 -0.62 8.36
CA SER A 128 -7.32 0.00 7.12
C SER A 128 -6.28 -0.08 5.99
N LEU A 129 -6.74 -0.03 4.74
CA LEU A 129 -5.88 0.03 3.54
C LEU A 129 -4.78 1.11 3.66
N SER A 130 -5.11 2.26 4.24
CA SER A 130 -4.15 3.36 4.41
C SER A 130 -3.02 3.03 5.40
N VAL A 131 -3.29 2.24 6.44
CA VAL A 131 -2.27 1.80 7.40
C VAL A 131 -1.36 0.77 6.73
N VAL A 132 -1.93 -0.21 6.03
CA VAL A 132 -1.17 -1.24 5.30
C VAL A 132 -0.18 -0.59 4.33
N ILE A 133 -0.66 0.34 3.49
CA ILE A 133 0.18 1.02 2.50
C ILE A 133 1.23 1.92 3.16
N ARG A 134 0.89 2.58 4.27
CA ARG A 134 1.86 3.38 5.04
C ARG A 134 3.00 2.51 5.56
N SER A 135 2.67 1.37 6.16
CA SER A 135 3.66 0.42 6.70
C SER A 135 4.56 -0.12 5.59
N TYR A 136 3.97 -0.51 4.45
CA TYR A 136 4.73 -0.95 3.28
C TYR A 136 5.72 0.12 2.77
N LYS A 137 5.23 1.35 2.53
CA LYS A 137 6.07 2.47 2.07
C LYS A 137 7.18 2.79 3.06
N SER A 138 6.87 2.76 4.36
CA SER A 138 7.84 3.01 5.44
C SER A 138 8.93 1.96 5.48
N ALA A 139 8.57 0.67 5.39
CA ALA A 139 9.52 -0.43 5.38
C ALA A 139 10.51 -0.33 4.21
N LEU A 140 10.00 -0.05 3.00
CA LEU A 140 10.88 0.12 1.84
C LEU A 140 11.76 1.37 1.94
N THR A 141 11.19 2.51 2.36
CA THR A 141 11.99 3.72 2.57
C THR A 141 13.10 3.47 3.58
N LYS A 142 12.82 2.80 4.70
CA LYS A 142 13.83 2.45 5.71
C LYS A 142 14.96 1.61 5.10
N TRP A 143 14.59 0.53 4.39
CA TRP A 143 15.56 -0.32 3.73
C TRP A 143 16.41 0.46 2.71
N CYS A 144 15.79 1.32 1.90
CA CYS A 144 16.49 2.16 0.93
C CYS A 144 17.55 3.05 1.62
N ARG A 145 17.19 3.71 2.73
CA ARG A 145 18.14 4.55 3.48
C ARG A 145 19.30 3.74 4.08
N GLN A 146 19.03 2.53 4.57
CA GLN A 146 20.05 1.64 5.12
C GLN A 146 21.01 1.09 4.06
N ASN A 147 20.60 1.04 2.80
CA ASN A 147 21.38 0.51 1.68
C ASN A 147 21.89 1.61 0.73
N GLY A 148 21.94 2.86 1.18
CA GLY A 148 22.54 3.97 0.42
C GLY A 148 21.65 4.60 -0.66
N TYR A 149 20.40 4.16 -0.83
CA TYR A 149 19.45 4.72 -1.79
C TYR A 149 18.74 5.96 -1.21
N PHE A 150 19.48 7.04 -0.97
CA PHE A 150 18.95 8.27 -0.34
C PHE A 150 17.99 9.07 -1.22
N LEU A 151 18.11 8.94 -2.54
CA LEU A 151 17.26 9.65 -3.51
C LEU A 151 15.89 9.00 -3.70
N PHE A 152 15.72 7.75 -3.29
CA PHE A 152 14.43 7.06 -3.39
C PHE A 152 13.36 7.80 -2.57
N ASP A 153 12.26 8.19 -3.20
CA ASP A 153 11.12 8.77 -2.51
C ASP A 153 9.81 8.35 -3.18
N TRP A 154 8.74 8.38 -2.42
CA TRP A 154 7.41 8.06 -2.92
C TRP A 154 6.65 9.32 -3.30
N LEU A 155 5.73 9.20 -4.25
CA LEU A 155 4.64 10.17 -4.34
C LEU A 155 3.85 10.15 -3.01
N PRO A 156 3.50 11.29 -2.39
CA PRO A 156 2.92 11.29 -1.05
C PRO A 156 1.64 10.46 -0.91
N ARG A 157 0.75 10.55 -1.92
CA ARG A 157 -0.51 9.79 -1.97
C ARG A 157 -0.37 8.57 -2.87
N PHE A 158 -1.22 7.59 -2.64
CA PHE A 158 -1.47 6.47 -3.56
C PHE A 158 -2.87 6.62 -4.14
N HIS A 159 -3.12 5.98 -5.29
CA HIS A 159 -4.45 5.86 -5.86
C HIS A 159 -5.09 4.57 -5.34
N ASP A 160 -6.39 4.62 -5.07
CA ASP A 160 -7.17 3.48 -4.62
C ASP A 160 -8.56 3.49 -5.26
N ARG A 161 -9.11 2.30 -5.53
CA ARG A 161 -10.45 2.08 -6.08
C ARG A 161 -11.03 0.80 -5.51
N ILE A 162 -12.27 0.87 -5.02
CA ILE A 162 -13.04 -0.29 -4.55
C ILE A 162 -13.45 -1.13 -5.77
N ILE A 163 -13.17 -2.43 -5.71
CA ILE A 163 -13.61 -3.45 -6.66
C ILE A 163 -14.97 -3.97 -6.19
N ARG A 164 -15.98 -3.90 -7.06
CA ARG A 164 -17.39 -4.04 -6.67
C ARG A 164 -17.97 -5.43 -6.91
N ASP A 165 -17.39 -6.17 -7.85
CA ASP A 165 -17.87 -7.48 -8.25
C ASP A 165 -16.73 -8.33 -8.82
N GLN A 166 -17.00 -9.63 -8.99
CA GLN A 166 -16.02 -10.60 -9.47
C GLN A 166 -15.55 -10.28 -10.90
N SER A 167 -16.45 -9.83 -11.79
CA SER A 167 -16.05 -9.50 -13.16
C SER A 167 -15.11 -8.28 -13.21
N GLU A 168 -15.29 -7.29 -12.33
CA GLU A 168 -14.34 -6.19 -12.17
C GLU A 168 -13.00 -6.68 -11.61
N PHE A 169 -13.04 -7.58 -10.62
CA PHE A 169 -11.85 -8.20 -10.06
C PHE A 169 -11.01 -8.90 -11.15
N ASP A 170 -11.64 -9.79 -11.92
CA ASP A 170 -10.96 -10.57 -12.97
C ASP A 170 -10.34 -9.66 -14.05
N ARG A 171 -11.05 -8.59 -14.45
CA ARG A 171 -10.53 -7.59 -15.40
C ARG A 171 -9.32 -6.84 -14.86
N ILE A 172 -9.31 -6.50 -13.57
CA ILE A 172 -8.19 -5.80 -12.94
C ILE A 172 -6.99 -6.74 -12.83
N GLU A 173 -7.19 -8.01 -12.46
CA GLU A 173 -6.10 -8.98 -12.48
C GLU A 173 -5.49 -9.13 -13.87
N GLU A 174 -6.32 -9.26 -14.92
CA GLU A 174 -5.85 -9.33 -16.29
C GLU A 174 -5.08 -8.05 -16.69
N TYR A 175 -5.59 -6.88 -16.31
CA TYR A 175 -4.90 -5.60 -16.53
C TYR A 175 -3.52 -5.57 -15.87
N ILE A 176 -3.41 -6.05 -14.62
CA ILE A 176 -2.15 -6.09 -13.88
C ILE A 176 -1.15 -7.04 -14.57
N ARG A 177 -1.59 -8.25 -14.93
CA ARG A 177 -0.73 -9.24 -15.61
C ARG A 177 -0.17 -8.72 -16.94
N LYS A 178 -1.00 -8.01 -17.72
CA LYS A 178 -0.63 -7.46 -19.03
C LYS A 178 0.06 -6.09 -18.95
N ASN A 179 0.30 -5.55 -17.75
CA ASN A 179 0.86 -4.21 -17.59
C ASN A 179 2.30 -4.07 -18.13
N PRO A 180 3.22 -5.02 -17.88
CA PRO A 180 4.59 -4.97 -18.43
C PRO A 180 4.62 -4.73 -19.94
N GLU A 181 3.78 -5.44 -20.68
CA GLU A 181 3.67 -5.34 -22.15
C GLU A 181 3.17 -3.97 -22.62
N ARG A 182 2.37 -3.28 -21.79
CA ARG A 182 1.69 -2.02 -22.12
C ARG A 182 2.44 -0.77 -21.65
N TYR A 183 3.59 -0.93 -20.99
CA TYR A 183 4.28 0.17 -20.29
C TYR A 183 4.56 1.40 -21.17
N HIS A 184 4.94 1.18 -22.43
CA HIS A 184 5.28 2.27 -23.36
C HIS A 184 4.05 2.97 -23.97
N THR A 185 2.87 2.36 -23.90
CA THR A 185 1.66 2.84 -24.57
C THR A 185 0.81 3.75 -23.68
N VAL A 186 1.00 3.71 -22.36
CA VAL A 186 0.09 4.33 -21.39
C VAL A 186 0.86 5.13 -20.33
N ARG A 187 1.52 6.22 -20.72
CA ARG A 187 1.96 7.24 -19.75
C ARG A 187 0.85 8.27 -19.57
N THR A 188 0.00 8.04 -18.55
CA THR A 188 -0.98 9.03 -18.03
C THR A 188 -0.42 9.83 -16.87
#